data_AF-A0A3D8IMH8-F1
#
_entry.id   AF-A0A3D8IMH8-F1
#
_cell.length_a   1.000
_cell.length_b   1.000
_cell.length_c   1.000
_cell.angle_alpha   90.00
_cell.angle_beta   90.00
_cell.angle_gamma   90.00
#
_symmetry.space_group_name_H-M   'P 1'
#
loop_
_entity.id
_entity.type
_entity.pdbx_description
1 polymer ?
#
loop_
_entity_poly.entity_id
_entity_poly.type
_entity_poly.pdbx_seq_one_letter_code
_entity_poly.pdbx_strand_id
1 'polypeptide(L)'
;MRNIVLIGFMGSGKSSTAKQLANRLNYTWLDSDTYIQEQYGQTISDIFVSKGESFFRTLEADFIKYFSQKQNHIIATGGGMPIFNDTKKLGIRFYLQSDFNVIMERIQNQIKQERQNIRPLFNDIKQAYNLYMQRQKLYELQSDEIINANGLQETITQEILDILSTQYKIVPQDSQLENKSLQQIKHYKKASYITDKD
;
A
#
# COMPACT_ATOMS: atom_id res chain seq x y z
N MET A 1 16.25 -5.96 -1.28
CA MET A 1 15.22 -4.93 -1.59
C MET A 1 14.14 -4.98 -0.51
N ARG A 2 13.46 -3.87 -0.22
CA ARG A 2 12.57 -3.73 0.94
C ARG A 2 11.10 -3.89 0.53
N ASN A 3 10.23 -4.32 1.44
CA ASN A 3 8.79 -4.24 1.18
C ASN A 3 8.32 -2.79 1.30
N ILE A 4 7.24 -2.48 0.60
CA ILE A 4 6.51 -1.22 0.69
C ILE A 4 5.20 -1.51 1.41
N VAL A 5 4.88 -0.74 2.43
CA VAL A 5 3.74 -0.97 3.32
C VAL A 5 2.82 0.23 3.22
N LEU A 6 1.56 0.00 2.85
CA LEU A 6 0.55 1.04 2.77
C LEU A 6 -0.32 0.97 4.02
N ILE A 7 -0.36 2.08 4.76
CA ILE A 7 -1.16 2.25 5.97
C ILE A 7 -2.19 3.36 5.77
N GLY A 8 -3.22 3.38 6.62
CA GLY A 8 -4.27 4.41 6.60
C GLY A 8 -5.67 3.84 6.76
N PHE A 9 -6.66 4.73 6.83
CA PHE A 9 -8.04 4.37 7.11
C PHE A 9 -8.65 3.48 6.01
N MET A 10 -9.66 2.68 6.33
CA MET A 10 -10.35 1.90 5.30
C MET A 10 -10.96 2.82 4.24
N GLY A 11 -10.90 2.42 2.97
CA GLY A 11 -11.33 3.28 1.85
C GLY A 11 -10.31 4.36 1.42
N SER A 12 -9.14 4.46 2.06
CA SER A 12 -8.08 5.40 1.64
C SER A 12 -7.37 5.05 0.33
N GLY A 13 -7.74 3.94 -0.33
CA GLY A 13 -7.15 3.53 -1.63
C GLY A 13 -5.98 2.56 -1.56
N LYS A 14 -5.59 2.07 -0.37
CA LYS A 14 -4.43 1.16 -0.18
C LYS A 14 -4.36 0.02 -1.19
N SER A 15 -5.40 -0.79 -1.32
CA SER A 15 -5.37 -1.96 -2.20
C SER A 15 -5.28 -1.55 -3.69
N SER A 16 -5.87 -0.41 -4.08
CA SER A 16 -5.74 0.14 -5.44
C SER A 16 -4.33 0.64 -5.73
N THR A 17 -3.76 1.43 -4.82
CA THR A 17 -2.37 1.89 -4.90
C THR A 17 -1.38 0.72 -4.88
N ALA A 18 -1.63 -0.30 -4.06
CA ALA A 18 -0.77 -1.48 -3.95
C ALA A 18 -0.64 -2.22 -5.29
N LYS A 19 -1.78 -2.43 -5.98
CA LYS A 19 -1.83 -3.07 -7.30
C LYS A 19 -1.01 -2.30 -8.33
N GLN A 20 -1.19 -0.98 -8.42
CA GLN A 20 -0.46 -0.16 -9.37
C GLN A 20 1.05 -0.14 -9.07
N LEU A 21 1.44 0.05 -7.81
CA LEU A 21 2.85 -0.01 -7.41
C LEU A 21 3.49 -1.36 -7.72
N ALA A 22 2.79 -2.47 -7.46
CA ALA A 22 3.29 -3.80 -7.77
C ALA A 22 3.57 -3.99 -9.26
N ASN A 23 2.68 -3.53 -10.13
CA ASN A 23 2.89 -3.58 -11.57
C ASN A 23 4.12 -2.77 -11.99
N ARG A 24 4.27 -1.54 -11.46
CA ARG A 24 5.35 -0.61 -11.84
C ARG A 24 6.71 -1.01 -11.28
N LEU A 25 6.74 -1.71 -10.15
CA LEU A 25 7.96 -2.18 -9.47
C LEU A 25 8.28 -3.65 -9.76
N ASN A 26 7.36 -4.40 -10.39
CA ASN A 26 7.37 -5.86 -10.49
C ASN A 26 7.52 -6.56 -9.12
N TYR A 27 6.70 -6.11 -8.17
CA TYR A 27 6.61 -6.64 -6.82
C TYR A 27 5.32 -7.45 -6.67
N THR A 28 5.28 -8.36 -5.71
CA THR A 28 4.03 -9.06 -5.35
C THR A 28 3.24 -8.19 -4.39
N TRP A 29 1.98 -7.86 -4.70
CA TRP A 29 1.13 -7.17 -3.72
C TRP A 29 0.22 -8.14 -2.97
N LEU A 30 -0.13 -7.78 -1.74
CA LEU A 30 -1.17 -8.45 -0.97
C LEU A 30 -1.90 -7.48 -0.05
N ASP A 31 -3.10 -7.89 0.37
CA ASP A 31 -3.88 -7.25 1.42
C ASP A 31 -3.83 -8.12 2.68
N SER A 32 -3.43 -7.55 3.83
CA SER A 32 -3.21 -8.33 5.05
C SER A 32 -4.50 -8.94 5.58
N ASP A 33 -5.62 -8.23 5.47
CA ASP A 33 -6.92 -8.71 5.93
C ASP A 33 -7.35 -9.92 5.08
N THR A 34 -7.22 -9.82 3.76
CA THR A 34 -7.48 -10.94 2.84
C THR A 34 -6.57 -12.13 3.14
N TYR A 35 -5.26 -11.90 3.29
CA TYR A 35 -4.30 -12.97 3.57
C TYR A 35 -4.65 -13.70 4.87
N ILE A 36 -4.95 -12.98 5.96
CA ILE A 36 -5.30 -13.59 7.24
C ILE A 36 -6.59 -14.43 7.12
N GLN A 37 -7.61 -13.92 6.43
CA GLN A 37 -8.86 -14.67 6.21
C GLN A 37 -8.62 -15.95 5.41
N GLU A 38 -7.79 -15.89 4.37
CA GLU A 38 -7.45 -17.06 3.55
C GLU A 38 -6.65 -18.10 4.34
N GLN A 39 -5.66 -17.68 5.13
CA GLN A 39 -4.87 -18.61 5.96
C GLN A 39 -5.70 -19.25 7.08
N TYR A 40 -6.66 -18.52 7.65
CA TYR A 40 -7.46 -19.01 8.76
C TYR A 40 -8.77 -19.68 8.33
N GLY A 41 -9.19 -19.49 7.07
CA GLY A 41 -10.42 -20.07 6.51
C GLY A 41 -11.72 -19.47 7.07
N GLN A 42 -11.67 -18.26 7.63
CA GLN A 42 -12.84 -17.57 8.20
C GLN A 42 -12.80 -16.07 7.89
N THR A 43 -13.96 -15.41 7.87
CA THR A 43 -14.01 -13.96 7.73
C THR A 43 -13.52 -13.27 9.01
N ILE A 44 -13.04 -12.03 8.91
CA ILE A 44 -12.63 -11.24 10.10
C ILE A 44 -13.79 -11.14 11.11
N SER A 45 -15.01 -10.97 10.62
CA SER A 45 -16.21 -10.93 11.48
C SER A 45 -16.37 -12.22 12.28
N ASP A 46 -16.22 -13.38 11.63
CA ASP A 46 -16.34 -14.68 12.30
C ASP A 46 -15.21 -14.91 13.31
N ILE A 47 -13.98 -14.45 12.99
CA ILE A 47 -12.85 -14.49 13.92
C ILE A 47 -13.15 -13.63 15.15
N PHE A 48 -13.68 -12.43 14.97
CA PHE A 48 -14.01 -11.53 16.08
C PHE A 48 -15.11 -12.13 16.96
N VAL A 49 -16.15 -12.70 16.37
CA VAL A 49 -17.26 -13.32 17.12
C VAL A 49 -16.81 -14.58 17.87
N SER A 50 -16.01 -15.43 17.24
CA SER A 50 -15.65 -16.74 17.81
C SER A 50 -14.40 -16.73 18.70
N LYS A 51 -13.44 -15.83 18.46
CA LYS A 51 -12.14 -15.78 19.15
C LYS A 51 -11.82 -14.43 19.79
N GLY A 52 -12.58 -13.38 19.46
CA GLY A 52 -12.37 -12.03 19.96
C GLY A 52 -11.29 -11.24 19.20
N GLU A 53 -11.31 -9.92 19.37
CA GLU A 53 -10.40 -9.01 18.68
C GLU A 53 -8.93 -9.24 19.09
N SER A 54 -8.66 -9.55 20.36
CA SER A 54 -7.29 -9.81 20.84
C SER A 54 -6.61 -10.95 20.08
N PHE A 55 -7.34 -12.01 19.74
CA PHE A 55 -6.82 -13.10 18.92
C PHE A 55 -6.53 -12.66 17.48
N PHE A 56 -7.39 -11.83 16.88
CA PHE A 56 -7.08 -11.28 15.57
C PHE A 56 -5.80 -10.42 15.59
N ARG A 57 -5.55 -9.66 16.67
CA ARG A 57 -4.29 -8.93 16.84
C ARG A 57 -3.08 -9.86 16.89
N THR A 58 -3.20 -11.06 17.46
CA THR A 58 -2.10 -12.05 17.38
C THR A 58 -1.87 -12.55 15.96
N LEU A 59 -2.93 -12.72 15.16
CA LEU A 59 -2.80 -13.08 13.73
C LEU A 59 -2.13 -11.97 12.92
N GLU A 60 -2.43 -10.70 13.20
CA GLU A 60 -1.73 -9.55 12.59
C GLU A 60 -0.23 -9.55 12.97
N ALA A 61 0.10 -9.86 14.22
CA ALA A 61 1.49 -9.97 14.67
C ALA A 61 2.24 -11.11 13.98
N ASP A 62 1.60 -12.27 13.80
CA ASP A 62 2.16 -13.40 13.06
C ASP A 62 2.37 -13.08 11.57
N PHE A 63 1.42 -12.38 10.96
CA PHE A 63 1.57 -11.84 9.61
C PHE A 63 2.80 -10.93 9.50
N ILE A 64 2.95 -9.99 10.44
CA ILE A 64 4.10 -9.08 10.49
C ILE A 64 5.41 -9.86 10.59
N LYS A 65 5.47 -10.83 11.51
CA LYS A 65 6.64 -11.68 11.72
C LYS A 65 7.01 -12.42 10.44
N TYR A 66 6.04 -13.01 9.75
CA TYR A 66 6.28 -13.75 8.51
C TYR A 66 6.78 -12.85 7.38
N PHE A 67 6.07 -11.73 7.10
CA PHE A 67 6.42 -10.85 5.98
C PHE A 67 7.64 -9.96 6.24
N SER A 68 8.04 -9.76 7.50
CA SER A 68 9.31 -9.08 7.84
C SER A 68 10.56 -9.82 7.32
N GLN A 69 10.43 -11.13 7.05
CA GLN A 69 11.50 -11.95 6.47
C GLN A 69 11.42 -12.05 4.95
N LYS A 70 10.42 -11.43 4.33
CA LYS A 70 10.20 -11.39 2.88
C LYS A 70 10.62 -10.05 2.32
N GLN A 71 10.84 -10.01 1.00
CA GLN A 71 11.27 -8.83 0.27
C GLN A 71 10.44 -8.70 -1.01
N ASN A 72 10.43 -7.51 -1.62
CA ASN A 72 9.74 -7.22 -2.88
C ASN A 72 8.22 -7.41 -2.82
N HIS A 73 7.61 -7.08 -1.68
CA HIS A 73 6.16 -7.05 -1.54
C HIS A 73 5.62 -5.63 -1.41
N ILE A 74 4.41 -5.41 -1.93
CA ILE A 74 3.57 -4.25 -1.61
C ILE A 74 2.44 -4.70 -0.69
N ILE A 75 2.47 -4.28 0.57
CA ILE A 75 1.57 -4.77 1.61
C ILE A 75 0.53 -3.69 1.92
N ALA A 76 -0.72 -3.89 1.50
CA ALA A 76 -1.84 -3.10 1.99
C ALA A 76 -2.27 -3.66 3.36
N THR A 77 -2.20 -2.83 4.40
CA THR A 77 -2.54 -3.27 5.77
C THR A 77 -4.01 -3.06 6.10
N GLY A 78 -4.53 -3.90 7.00
CA GLY A 78 -5.79 -3.65 7.70
C GLY A 78 -5.71 -2.36 8.51
N GLY A 79 -6.79 -1.60 8.59
CA GLY A 79 -6.77 -0.28 9.23
C GLY A 79 -6.47 -0.29 10.74
N GLY A 80 -6.55 -1.45 11.39
CA GLY A 80 -6.16 -1.62 12.80
C GLY A 80 -4.68 -2.00 12.98
N MET A 81 -4.08 -2.66 11.99
CA MET A 81 -2.74 -3.24 12.10
C MET A 81 -1.67 -2.28 12.62
N PRO A 82 -1.47 -1.07 12.03
CA PRO A 82 -0.45 -0.13 12.51
C PRO A 82 -0.80 0.53 13.86
N ILE A 83 -2.05 0.41 14.32
CA ILE A 83 -2.49 0.96 15.61
C ILE A 83 -2.14 0.01 16.75
N PHE A 84 -2.29 -1.29 16.51
CA PHE A 84 -2.16 -2.33 17.53
C PHE A 84 -0.84 -3.11 17.45
N ASN A 85 -0.07 -2.95 16.37
CA ASN A 85 1.16 -3.68 16.14
C ASN A 85 2.28 -2.76 15.63
N ASP A 86 3.53 -3.14 15.94
CA ASP A 86 4.70 -2.50 15.35
C ASP A 86 4.92 -3.01 13.92
N THR A 87 4.59 -2.16 12.95
CA THR A 87 4.75 -2.46 11.52
C THR A 87 6.11 -2.04 10.96
N LYS A 88 7.03 -1.49 11.78
CA LYS A 88 8.33 -0.99 11.31
C LYS A 88 9.16 -2.05 10.59
N LYS A 89 9.09 -3.30 11.08
CA LYS A 89 9.83 -4.43 10.51
C LYS A 89 9.25 -4.93 9.18
N LEU A 90 8.04 -4.53 8.81
CA LEU A 90 7.45 -4.95 7.54
C LEU A 90 8.15 -4.30 6.35
N GLY A 91 8.54 -3.03 6.45
CA GLY A 91 9.10 -2.28 5.32
C GLY A 91 8.96 -0.78 5.46
N ILE A 92 9.06 -0.07 4.33
CA ILE A 92 8.88 1.39 4.26
C ILE A 92 7.38 1.69 4.28
N ARG A 93 6.94 2.51 5.23
CA ARG A 93 5.52 2.73 5.54
C ARG A 93 5.02 4.04 4.96
N PHE A 94 4.15 3.96 3.97
CA PHE A 94 3.46 5.09 3.36
C PHE A 94 2.05 5.20 3.94
N TYR A 95 1.76 6.30 4.62
CA TYR A 95 0.42 6.64 5.04
C TYR A 95 -0.33 7.32 3.90
N LEU A 96 -1.37 6.65 3.39
CA LEU A 96 -2.32 7.25 2.47
C LEU A 96 -3.35 8.07 3.25
N GLN A 97 -3.08 9.36 3.38
CA GLN A 97 -3.93 10.32 4.07
C GLN A 97 -5.03 10.77 3.12
N SER A 98 -6.23 10.23 3.30
CA SER A 98 -7.44 10.69 2.60
C SER A 98 -8.39 11.34 3.57
N ASP A 99 -9.04 12.41 3.13
CA ASP A 99 -10.11 13.08 3.84
C ASP A 99 -11.33 12.15 3.97
N PHE A 100 -12.07 12.30 5.07
CA PHE A 100 -13.20 11.42 5.36
C PHE A 100 -14.29 11.48 4.28
N ASN A 101 -14.57 12.66 3.72
CA ASN A 101 -15.53 12.82 2.61
C ASN A 101 -15.08 12.07 1.35
N VAL A 102 -13.79 12.11 1.00
CA VAL A 102 -13.23 11.37 -0.13
C VAL A 102 -13.35 9.85 0.10
N ILE A 103 -13.07 9.39 1.32
CA ILE A 103 -13.25 7.98 1.71
C ILE A 103 -14.72 7.56 1.53
N MET A 104 -15.65 8.37 2.02
CA MET A 104 -17.09 8.10 1.91
C MET A 104 -17.55 8.02 0.46
N GLU A 105 -17.11 8.96 -0.38
CA GLU A 105 -17.45 8.98 -1.80
C GLU A 105 -16.95 7.71 -2.52
N ARG A 106 -15.70 7.30 -2.27
CA ARG A 106 -15.11 6.08 -2.84
C ARG A 106 -15.90 4.83 -2.44
N ILE A 107 -16.27 4.71 -1.17
CA ILE A 107 -17.04 3.56 -0.67
C ILE A 107 -18.44 3.54 -1.27
N GLN A 108 -19.12 4.68 -1.35
CA GLN A 108 -20.44 4.78 -1.97
C GLN A 108 -20.40 4.40 -3.46
N ASN A 109 -19.38 4.85 -4.19
CA ASN A 109 -19.20 4.49 -5.59
C ASN A 109 -18.92 2.99 -5.75
N GLN A 110 -18.11 2.39 -4.87
CA GLN A 110 -17.84 0.94 -4.88
C GLN A 110 -19.13 0.14 -4.64
N ILE A 111 -19.96 0.52 -3.67
CA ILE A 111 -21.25 -0.13 -3.39
C ILE A 111 -22.18 -0.08 -4.61
N LYS A 112 -22.27 1.08 -5.26
CA LYS A 112 -23.09 1.25 -6.48
C LYS A 112 -22.62 0.35 -7.62
N GLN A 113 -21.31 0.16 -7.77
CA GLN A 113 -20.72 -0.62 -8.87
C GLN A 113 -20.77 -2.13 -8.60
N GLU A 114 -20.42 -2.57 -7.39
CA GLU A 114 -20.21 -3.99 -7.05
C GLU A 114 -21.47 -4.67 -6.51
N ARG A 115 -22.57 -3.93 -6.28
CA ARG A 115 -23.80 -4.42 -5.61
C ARG A 115 -23.52 -5.12 -4.27
N GLN A 116 -22.39 -4.81 -3.63
CA GLN A 116 -22.01 -5.39 -2.34
C GLN A 116 -22.56 -4.55 -1.19
N ASN A 117 -22.88 -5.23 -0.08
CA ASN A 117 -23.33 -4.59 1.15
C ASN A 117 -22.30 -3.58 1.66
N ILE A 118 -22.81 -2.53 2.31
CA ILE A 118 -22.04 -1.51 3.01
C ILE A 118 -21.05 -2.22 3.96
N ARG A 119 -19.76 -1.86 3.89
CA ARG A 119 -18.77 -2.27 4.90
C ARG A 119 -19.37 -1.98 6.29
N PRO A 120 -19.55 -2.94 7.20
CA PRO A 120 -20.41 -2.80 8.39
C PRO A 120 -20.14 -1.56 9.26
N LEU A 121 -18.88 -1.09 9.31
CA LEU A 121 -18.51 0.12 10.05
C LEU A 121 -19.21 1.41 9.55
N PHE A 122 -19.61 1.48 8.28
CA PHE A 122 -20.27 2.67 7.72
C PHE A 122 -21.79 2.65 7.83
N ASN A 123 -22.35 1.65 8.51
CA ASN A 123 -23.76 1.69 8.93
C ASN A 123 -23.99 2.80 9.98
N ASP A 124 -22.94 3.20 10.71
CA ASP A 124 -22.92 4.37 11.58
C ASP A 124 -21.79 5.32 11.15
N ILE A 125 -22.14 6.30 10.31
CA ILE A 125 -21.20 7.31 9.79
C ILE A 125 -20.53 8.09 10.92
N LYS A 126 -21.26 8.36 12.02
CA LYS A 126 -20.72 9.12 13.16
C LYS A 126 -19.67 8.29 13.88
N GLN A 127 -19.91 7.01 14.10
CA GLN A 127 -18.92 6.09 14.66
C GLN A 127 -17.70 5.97 13.75
N ALA A 128 -17.90 5.84 12.44
CA ALA A 128 -16.80 5.80 11.46
C ALA A 128 -15.95 7.07 11.48
N TYR A 129 -16.60 8.25 11.55
CA TYR A 129 -15.90 9.53 11.63
C TYR A 129 -15.11 9.68 12.94
N ASN A 130 -15.70 9.31 14.07
CA ASN A 130 -14.99 9.34 15.36
C ASN A 130 -13.76 8.43 15.34
N LEU A 131 -13.90 7.21 14.79
CA LEU A 131 -12.78 6.28 14.65
C LEU A 131 -11.71 6.82 13.70
N TYR A 132 -12.12 7.47 12.61
CA TYR A 132 -11.21 8.14 11.68
C TYR A 132 -10.38 9.21 12.41
N MET A 133 -11.02 10.12 13.13
CA MET A 133 -10.34 11.19 13.88
C MET A 133 -9.36 10.63 14.92
N GLN A 134 -9.72 9.56 15.62
CA GLN A 134 -8.83 8.90 16.59
C GLN A 134 -7.58 8.29 15.95
N ARG A 135 -7.67 7.80 14.72
CA ARG A 135 -6.57 7.05 14.07
C ARG A 135 -5.64 7.93 13.25
N GLN A 136 -6.06 9.11 12.80
CA GLN A 136 -5.23 9.98 11.96
C GLN A 136 -3.83 10.22 12.55
N LYS A 137 -3.77 10.69 13.80
CA LYS A 137 -2.49 11.00 14.43
C LYS A 137 -1.61 9.76 14.62
N LEU A 138 -2.24 8.61 14.87
CA LEU A 138 -1.55 7.35 15.04
C LEU A 138 -0.96 6.87 13.71
N TYR A 139 -1.66 7.02 12.58
CA TYR A 139 -1.08 6.71 11.27
C TYR A 139 0.13 7.60 10.96
N GLU A 140 0.06 8.91 11.24
CA GLU A 140 1.20 9.83 11.06
C GLU A 140 2.43 9.39 11.86
N LEU A 141 2.23 9.03 13.14
CA LEU A 141 3.31 8.57 14.02
C LEU A 141 3.91 7.23 13.59
N GLN A 142 3.13 6.42 12.87
CA GLN A 142 3.52 5.09 12.43
C GLN A 142 4.02 5.07 10.98
N SER A 143 3.93 6.16 10.21
CA SER A 143 4.48 6.24 8.85
C SER A 143 5.95 6.65 8.80
N ASP A 144 6.64 6.24 7.73
CA ASP A 144 7.88 6.87 7.29
C ASP A 144 7.58 8.06 6.35
N GLU A 145 6.55 7.92 5.51
CA GLU A 145 6.13 8.93 4.52
C GLU A 145 4.62 9.15 4.59
N ILE A 146 4.17 10.39 4.39
CA ILE A 146 2.76 10.76 4.33
C ILE A 146 2.45 11.20 2.91
N ILE A 147 1.41 10.62 2.32
CA ILE A 147 0.96 10.89 0.95
C ILE A 147 -0.46 11.44 1.00
N ASN A 148 -0.67 12.59 0.34
CA ASN A 148 -2.01 13.11 0.15
C ASN A 148 -2.77 12.21 -0.85
N ALA A 149 -3.69 11.41 -0.33
CA ALA A 149 -4.43 10.42 -1.09
C ALA A 149 -5.84 10.91 -1.46
N ASN A 150 -6.07 12.22 -1.59
CA ASN A 150 -7.34 12.82 -2.01
C ASN A 150 -7.51 12.87 -3.54
N GLY A 151 -6.39 12.87 -4.28
CA GLY A 151 -6.38 13.02 -5.73
C GLY A 151 -6.66 11.74 -6.53
N LEU A 152 -6.27 11.80 -7.80
CA LEU A 152 -6.32 10.67 -8.72
C LEU A 152 -5.34 9.57 -8.31
N GLN A 153 -5.76 8.32 -8.50
CA GLN A 153 -4.98 7.14 -8.16
C GLN A 153 -3.59 7.13 -8.83
N GLU A 154 -3.51 7.55 -10.09
CA GLU A 154 -2.25 7.61 -10.84
C GLU A 154 -1.26 8.62 -10.21
N THR A 155 -1.75 9.80 -9.81
CA THR A 155 -0.93 10.83 -9.17
C THR A 155 -0.37 10.34 -7.84
N ILE A 156 -1.21 9.69 -7.03
CA ILE A 156 -0.81 9.10 -5.74
C ILE A 156 0.27 8.03 -5.94
N THR A 157 0.09 7.14 -6.93
CA THR A 157 1.06 6.10 -7.25
C THR A 157 2.38 6.72 -7.72
N GLN A 158 2.34 7.72 -8.60
CA GLN A 158 3.54 8.36 -9.13
C GLN A 158 4.33 9.07 -8.03
N GLU A 159 3.66 9.78 -7.12
CA GLU A 159 4.31 10.43 -5.98
C GLU A 159 5.09 9.43 -5.11
N ILE A 160 4.49 8.26 -4.83
CA ILE A 160 5.17 7.20 -4.09
C ILE A 160 6.39 6.67 -4.87
N LEU A 161 6.25 6.43 -6.18
CA LEU A 161 7.38 5.97 -7.02
C LEU A 161 8.53 6.98 -7.03
N ASP A 162 8.24 8.27 -7.06
CA ASP A 162 9.23 9.34 -7.05
C ASP A 162 10.00 9.36 -5.71
N ILE A 163 9.29 9.24 -4.58
CA ILE A 163 9.91 9.12 -3.25
C ILE A 163 10.77 7.85 -3.16
N LEU A 164 10.25 6.72 -3.63
CA LEU A 164 10.97 5.45 -3.65
C LEU A 164 12.27 5.53 -4.46
N SER A 165 12.23 6.18 -5.62
CA SER A 165 13.39 6.36 -6.48
C SER A 165 14.42 7.31 -5.86
N THR A 166 13.97 8.47 -5.39
CA THR A 166 14.85 9.55 -4.93
C THR A 166 15.45 9.27 -3.56
N GLN A 167 14.65 8.82 -2.60
CA GLN A 167 15.06 8.63 -1.21
C GLN A 167 15.50 7.20 -0.91
N TYR A 168 14.76 6.21 -1.42
CA TYR A 168 14.97 4.80 -1.05
C TYR A 168 15.78 4.00 -2.09
N LYS A 169 16.10 4.61 -3.24
CA LYS A 169 16.82 4.01 -4.38
C LYS A 169 16.13 2.76 -4.94
N ILE A 170 14.81 2.72 -4.86
CA ILE A 170 13.96 1.68 -5.46
C ILE A 170 13.38 2.25 -6.75
N VAL A 171 13.86 1.77 -7.90
CA VAL A 171 13.58 2.36 -9.21
C VAL A 171 12.53 1.54 -9.98
N PRO A 172 11.47 2.18 -10.54
CA PRO A 172 10.48 1.50 -11.38
C PRO A 172 11.09 0.78 -12.59
N GLN A 173 10.46 -0.30 -13.04
CA GLN A 173 10.97 -1.07 -14.18
C GLN A 173 11.02 -0.24 -15.47
N ASP A 174 10.00 0.57 -15.73
CA ASP A 174 9.91 1.37 -16.95
C ASP A 174 11.05 2.38 -17.05
N SER A 175 11.45 2.97 -15.92
CA SER A 175 12.61 3.85 -15.82
C SER A 175 13.94 3.11 -16.00
N GLN A 176 14.02 1.81 -15.68
CA GLN A 176 15.23 1.01 -15.94
C GLN A 176 15.38 0.66 -17.43
N LEU A 177 14.26 0.43 -18.14
CA LEU A 177 14.25 0.17 -19.58
C LEU A 177 14.64 1.41 -20.40
N GLU A 178 14.14 2.59 -20.04
CA GLU A 178 14.55 3.86 -20.66
C GLU A 178 16.04 4.14 -20.43
N ASN A 179 16.54 3.93 -19.21
CA ASN A 179 17.96 4.11 -18.90
C ASN A 179 18.85 3.14 -19.67
N LYS A 180 18.46 1.86 -19.79
CA LYS A 180 19.19 0.88 -20.62
C LYS A 180 19.19 1.28 -22.09
N SER A 181 18.04 1.71 -22.62
CA SER A 181 17.90 2.17 -24.00
C SER A 181 18.78 3.41 -24.28
N LEU A 182 18.79 4.39 -23.38
CA LEU A 182 19.63 5.59 -23.49
C LEU A 182 21.12 5.28 -23.37
N GLN A 183 21.51 4.34 -22.49
CA GLN A 183 22.90 3.89 -22.37
C GLN A 183 23.35 3.14 -23.63
N GLN A 184 22.49 2.30 -24.19
CA GLN A 184 22.77 1.57 -25.44
C GLN A 184 22.92 2.54 -26.62
N ILE A 185 22.05 3.54 -26.74
CA ILE A 185 22.19 4.61 -27.76
C ILE A 185 23.50 5.39 -27.60
N LYS A 186 23.90 5.73 -26.37
CA LYS A 186 25.18 6.41 -26.10
C LYS A 186 26.38 5.51 -26.44
N HIS A 187 26.30 4.22 -26.17
CA HIS A 187 27.33 3.25 -26.54
C HIS A 187 27.49 3.14 -28.06
N TYR A 188 26.38 3.02 -28.80
CA TYR A 188 26.40 2.99 -30.27
C TYR A 188 26.98 4.26 -30.89
N LYS A 189 26.61 5.45 -30.39
CA LYS A 189 27.19 6.71 -30.85
C LYS A 189 28.69 6.79 -30.57
N LYS A 190 29.16 6.32 -29.42
CA LYS A 190 30.60 6.33 -29.09
C LYS A 190 31.42 5.37 -29.98
N ALA A 191 30.84 4.24 -30.38
CA ALA A 191 31.50 3.28 -31.28
C ALA A 191 31.58 3.79 -32.73
N SER A 192 30.61 4.57 -33.19
CA SER A 192 30.58 5.12 -34.55
C SER A 192 31.53 6.30 -34.79
N TYR A 193 32.00 6.99 -33.73
CA TYR A 193 33.05 8.01 -33.85
C TYR A 193 34.49 7.43 -33.92
N ILE A 194 34.66 6.12 -33.74
CA ILE A 194 35.97 5.46 -33.73
C ILE A 194 36.32 4.87 -35.10
N THR A 195 35.37 4.76 -36.04
CA THR A 195 35.59 4.14 -37.36
C THR A 195 35.90 5.11 -38.51
N ASP A 196 35.88 6.43 -38.28
CA ASP A 196 36.13 7.45 -39.32
C ASP A 196 37.52 8.12 -39.21
N LYS A 197 38.48 7.43 -38.58
CA LYS A 197 39.90 7.83 -38.55
C LYS A 197 40.79 6.64 -38.85
N ASP A 198 40.82 6.21 -40.10
CA ASP A 198 41.94 5.52 -40.74
C ASP A 198 41.86 5.73 -42.26
#